data_AF-A0A969AU99-F1
#
_entry.id   AF-A0A969AU99-F1
#
_cell.length_a   1.000
_cell.length_b   1.000
_cell.length_c   1.000
_cell.angle_alpha   90.00
_cell.angle_beta   90.00
_cell.angle_gamma   90.00
#
_symmetry.space_group_name_H-M   'P 1'
#
loop_
_entity.id
_entity.type
_entity.pdbx_description
1 polymer ?
#
loop_
_entity_poly.entity_id
_entity_poly.type
_entity_poly.pdbx_seq_one_letter_code
_entity_poly.pdbx_strand_id
1 'polypeptide(L)' 'GRRLSLGQAAELAEYSQATFMELMGKTGISVFDYPPEELEREMLL' A
#
# COMPACT_ATOMS: atom_id res chain seq x y z
N GLY A 1 -15.08 3.95 -5.72
CA GLY A 1 -14.10 5.02 -5.49
C GLY A 1 -12.97 4.90 -6.51
N ARG A 2 -12.27 5.99 -6.80
CA ARG A 2 -11.08 5.97 -7.68
C ARG A 2 -9.90 5.32 -6.95
N ARG A 3 -9.22 4.36 -7.57
CA ARG A 3 -7.93 3.84 -7.07
C ARG A 3 -6.84 4.89 -7.28
N LEU A 4 -6.01 5.09 -6.26
CA LEU A 4 -4.84 5.96 -6.32
C LEU A 4 -3.60 5.10 -6.50
N SER A 5 -2.64 5.57 -7.29
CA SER A 5 -1.30 5.00 -7.24
C SER A 5 -0.61 5.34 -5.92
N LEU A 6 0.44 4.60 -5.57
CA LEU A 6 1.25 4.87 -4.38
C LEU A 6 1.78 6.32 -4.35
N GLY A 7 2.22 6.85 -5.50
CA GLY A 7 2.67 8.23 -5.63
C GLY A 7 1.55 9.25 -5.42
N GLN A 8 0.35 8.99 -5.97
CA GLN A 8 -0.82 9.86 -5.77
C GLN A 8 -1.29 9.87 -4.32
N ALA A 9 -1.23 8.72 -3.63
CA ALA A 9 -1.54 8.64 -2.21
C ALA A 9 -0.51 9.39 -1.35
N ALA A 10 0.79 9.31 -1.70
CA ALA A 10 1.84 10.05 -1.02
C ALA A 10 1.68 11.57 -1.20
N GLU A 11 1.39 12.03 -2.41
CA GLU A 11 1.13 13.45 -2.71
C GLU A 11 -0.09 13.97 -1.94
N LEU A 12 -1.18 13.20 -1.92
CA LEU A 12 -2.39 13.55 -1.16
C LEU A 12 -2.13 13.64 0.37
N ALA A 13 -1.18 12.86 0.87
CA ALA A 13 -0.77 12.85 2.27
C ALA A 13 0.36 13.85 2.59
N GLU A 14 0.76 14.69 1.62
CA GLU A 14 1.82 15.69 1.76
C GLU A 14 3.20 15.09 2.13
N TYR A 15 3.47 13.88 1.65
CA TYR A 15 4.74 13.19 1.85
C TYR A 15 5.46 12.91 0.54
N SER A 16 6.79 12.83 0.61
CA SER A 16 7.54 12.16 -0.45
C SER A 16 7.11 10.69 -0.53
N GLN A 17 7.16 10.09 -1.72
CA GLN A 17 6.81 8.68 -1.88
C GLN A 17 7.65 7.76 -0.99
N ALA A 18 8.94 8.08 -0.77
CA ALA A 18 9.82 7.32 0.11
C ALA A 18 9.37 7.39 1.58
N THR A 19 9.09 8.60 2.08
CA THR A 19 8.58 8.82 3.44
C THR A 19 7.25 8.12 3.66
N PHE A 20 6.36 8.17 2.66
CA PHE A 20 5.07 7.51 2.72
C PHE A 20 5.21 5.98 2.84
N MET A 21 6.08 5.35 2.03
CA MET A 21 6.37 3.91 2.13
C MET A 21 6.94 3.52 3.49
N GLU A 22 7.85 4.33 4.06
CA GLU A 22 8.41 4.08 5.39
C GLU A 22 7.34 4.11 6.48
N LEU A 23 6.42 5.08 6.42
CA LEU A 23 5.31 5.19 7.36
C LEU A 23 4.36 4.00 7.25
N MET A 24 4.01 3.57 6.05
CA MET A 24 3.16 2.38 5.86
C MET A 24 3.80 1.11 6.42
N GLY A 25 5.11 0.92 6.20
CA GLY A 25 5.84 -0.21 6.79
C GLY A 25 5.81 -0.19 8.32
N LYS A 26 5.97 0.99 8.94
CA LYS A 26 5.89 1.15 10.41
C LYS A 26 4.49 0.87 10.97
N THR A 27 3.44 1.06 10.19
CA THR A 27 2.05 0.78 10.58
C THR A 27 1.56 -0.61 10.20
N GLY A 28 2.43 -1.44 9.60
CA GLY A 28 2.08 -2.79 9.16
C GLY A 28 1.23 -2.85 7.89
N ILE A 29 1.14 -1.74 7.15
CA ILE A 29 0.42 -1.67 5.88
C ILE A 29 1.40 -2.02 4.75
N SER A 30 1.04 -3.02 3.95
CA SER A 30 1.84 -3.39 2.76
C SER A 30 1.85 -2.26 1.73
N VAL A 31 3.01 -2.02 1.12
CA VAL A 31 3.15 -1.13 -0.04
C VAL A 31 2.66 -1.74 -1.35
N PHE A 32 2.46 -3.06 -1.36
CA PHE A 32 1.95 -3.80 -2.49
C PHE A 32 0.43 -3.96 -2.37
N ASP A 33 -0.28 -3.50 -3.41
CA ASP A 33 -1.71 -3.76 -3.58
C ASP A 33 -1.88 -5.17 -4.14
N TYR A 34 -2.10 -6.15 -3.27
CA TYR A 34 -2.42 -7.51 -3.66
C TYR A 34 -3.93 -7.62 -3.96
N PRO A 35 -4.33 -8.25 -5.07
CA PRO A 35 -5.72 -8.65 -5.25
C PRO A 35 -6.18 -9.50 -4.06
N PRO A 36 -7.39 -9.28 -3.52
CA PRO A 36 -7.92 -10.11 -2.43
C PRO A 36 -7.87 -11.61 -2.75
N GLU A 37 -8.05 -11.96 -4.03
CA GLU A 37 -8.03 -13.34 -4.52
C GLU A 37 -6.64 -13.99 -4.52
N GLU A 38 -5.56 -13.19 -4.42
CA GLU A 38 -4.18 -13.68 -4.26
C GLU A 38 -3.84 -13.90 -2.78
N LEU A 39 -4.36 -13.04 -1.89
CA LEU A 39 -4.22 -13.19 -0.43
C LEU A 39 -4.79 -14.50 0.11
N GLU A 40 -5.95 -14.93 -0.41
CA GLU A 40 -6.55 -16.22 -0.03
C GLU A 40 -5.67 -17.42 -0.40
N ARG A 41 -4.89 -17.34 -1.48
CA ARG A 41 -4.03 -18.44 -1.93
C ARG A 41 -2.76 -18.57 -1.08
N GLU A 42 -2.24 -17.46 -0.56
CA GLU A 42 -1.06 -17.47 0.32
C GLU A 42 -1.38 -17.93 1.75
N MET A 43 -2.61 -17.68 2.25
CA MET A 43 -3.03 -18.10 3.60
C MET A 43 -3.41 -19.59 3.73
N LEU A 44 -3.53 -20.32 2.61
CA LEU A 44 -3.90 -21.75 2.57
C LEU A 44 -2.69 -22.70 2.48
N LEU A 45 -1.46 -22.19 2.62
CA LEU A 45 -0.21 -22.95 2.69
C LEU A 45 0.23 -23.16 4.15
#